data_AF-A0A5A4CY54-F1
#
_entry.id   AF-A0A5A4CY54-F1
#
_cell.length_a   1.000
_cell.length_b   1.000
_cell.length_c   1.000
_cell.angle_alpha   90.00
_cell.angle_beta   90.00
_cell.angle_gamma   90.00
#
_symmetry.space_group_name_H-M   'P 1'
#
loop_
_entity.id
_entity.type
_entity.pdbx_description
1 polymer ?
#
loop_
_entity_poly.entity_id
_entity_poly.type
_entity_poly.pdbx_seq_one_letter_code
_entity_poly.pdbx_strand_id
1 'polypeptide(L)' 'VTEAKPLLKEALQAAVGLPVDRNIPLIGFIGRLEEQKGSDILAAAIPEFVGEDVQIVVL' A
#
# COMPACT_ATOMS: atom_id res chain seq x y z
N VAL A 1 20.23 8.89 6.11
CA VAL A 1 19.54 7.74 5.45
C VAL A 1 18.05 7.67 5.84
N THR A 2 17.66 8.10 7.04
CA THR A 2 16.27 8.05 7.54
C THR A 2 15.26 8.91 6.76
N GLU A 3 15.68 10.03 6.16
CA GLU A 3 14.77 10.95 5.45
C GLU A 3 14.38 10.50 4.03
N ALA A 4 15.15 9.60 3.40
CA ALA A 4 14.88 9.19 2.03
C ALA A 4 13.59 8.35 1.92
N LYS A 5 13.32 7.49 2.91
CA LYS A 5 12.17 6.60 2.90
C LYS A 5 10.82 7.36 3.02
N PRO A 6 10.66 8.33 3.94
CA PRO A 6 9.48 9.19 3.98
C PRO A 6 9.23 9.94 2.67
N LEU A 7 10.27 10.52 2.05
CA LEU A 7 10.14 11.23 0.77
C LEU A 7 9.68 10.31 -0.36
N LEU A 8 10.22 9.10 -0.44
CA LEU A 8 9.79 8.10 -1.43
C LEU A 8 8.34 7.65 -1.19
N LYS A 9 7.91 7.55 0.06
CA LYS A 9 6.53 7.21 0.40
C LYS A 9 5.55 8.29 -0.06
N GLU A 10 5.85 9.55 0.22
CA GLU A 10 5.04 10.69 -0.23
C GLU A 10 4.97 10.77 -1.75
N ALA A 11 6.10 10.54 -2.43
CA ALA A 11 6.15 10.50 -3.89
C ALA A 11 5.29 9.36 -4.47
N LEU A 12 5.31 8.17 -3.87
CA LEU A 12 4.46 7.05 -4.27
C LEU A 12 2.98 7.39 -4.06
N GLN A 13 2.62 7.89 -2.88
CA GLN A 13 1.24 8.31 -2.55
C GLN A 13 0.71 9.30 -3.58
N ALA A 14 1.50 10.32 -3.93
CA ALA A 14 1.14 11.30 -4.96
C ALA A 14 0.99 10.66 -6.36
N ALA A 15 1.88 9.74 -6.73
CA ALA A 15 1.87 9.08 -8.03
C ALA A 15 0.63 8.19 -8.25
N VAL A 16 0.08 7.61 -7.19
CA VAL A 16 -1.12 6.75 -7.24
C VAL A 16 -2.41 7.47 -6.81
N GLY A 17 -2.36 8.78 -6.53
CA GLY A 17 -3.53 9.59 -6.18
C GLY A 17 -4.08 9.36 -4.76
N LEU A 18 -3.26 8.84 -3.84
CA LEU A 18 -3.62 8.66 -2.44
C LEU A 18 -3.36 9.95 -1.63
N PRO A 19 -4.02 10.15 -0.48
CA PRO A 19 -3.66 11.20 0.46
C PRO A 19 -2.16 11.12 0.81
N VAL A 20 -1.45 12.24 0.63
CA VAL A 20 -0.01 12.31 0.90
C VAL A 20 0.20 12.58 2.38
N ASP A 21 0.52 11.52 3.12
CA ASP A 21 0.87 11.58 4.53
C ASP A 21 1.90 10.49 4.86
N ARG A 22 3.09 10.92 5.27
CA ARG A 22 4.18 10.03 5.65
C ARG A 22 3.88 9.18 6.89
N ASN A 23 2.86 9.53 7.70
CA ASN A 23 2.50 8.82 8.92
C ASN A 23 1.51 7.68 8.68
N ILE A 24 0.62 7.77 7.68
CA ILE A 24 -0.37 6.72 7.36
C ILE A 24 0.35 5.45 6.87
N PRO A 25 0.27 4.30 7.56
CA PRO A 25 0.88 3.06 7.11
C PRO A 25 0.52 2.71 5.65
N LEU A 26 1.50 2.27 4.87
CA LEU A 26 1.32 1.90 3.46
C LEU A 26 1.81 0.48 3.24
N ILE A 27 0.91 -0.38 2.75
CA ILE A 27 1.17 -1.77 2.38
C ILE A 27 1.28 -1.83 0.85
N GLY A 28 2.38 -2.39 0.34
CA GLY A 28 2.60 -2.57 -1.09
C GLY A 28 2.58 -4.06 -1.46
N PHE A 29 1.78 -4.44 -2.45
CA PHE A 29 1.85 -5.74 -3.11
C PHE A 29 2.39 -5.55 -4.52
N ILE A 30 3.41 -6.33 -4.88
CA ILE A 30 3.98 -6.32 -6.23
C ILE A 30 3.97 -7.75 -6.75
N GLY A 31 3.18 -8.01 -7.78
CA GLY A 31 3.06 -9.36 -8.31
C GLY A 31 1.90 -9.56 -9.28
N ARG A 32 1.94 -10.66 -10.03
CA ARG A 32 0.84 -11.05 -10.92
C ARG A 32 -0.41 -11.41 -10.10
N LEU A 33 -1.58 -11.02 -10.59
CA LEU A 33 -2.89 -11.40 -10.05
C LEU A 33 -3.25 -12.83 -10.47
N GLU A 34 -2.48 -13.78 -9.95
CA GLU A 34 -2.72 -15.22 -10.09
C GLU A 34 -2.79 -15.83 -8.68
N GLU A 35 -3.60 -16.87 -8.49
CA GLU A 35 -3.77 -17.55 -7.18
C GLU A 35 -2.43 -17.99 -6.57
N GLN A 36 -1.44 -18.35 -7.40
CA GLN A 36 -0.11 -18.76 -6.94
C GLN A 36 0.70 -17.65 -6.25
N LYS A 37 0.20 -16.41 -6.20
CA LYS A 37 0.88 -15.25 -5.61
C LYS A 37 0.22 -14.68 -4.36
N GLY A 38 -0.86 -15.29 -3.87
CA GLY A 38 -1.53 -14.83 -2.63
C GLY A 38 -2.31 -13.52 -2.81
N SER A 39 -2.63 -13.15 -4.05
CA SER A 39 -3.46 -11.98 -4.35
C SER A 39 -4.91 -12.16 -3.85
N ASP A 40 -5.37 -13.41 -3.81
CA ASP A 40 -6.59 -13.87 -3.18
C ASP A 40 -6.58 -13.64 -1.65
N ILE A 41 -5.47 -13.93 -0.98
CA ILE A 41 -5.30 -13.68 0.45
C ILE A 41 -5.34 -12.18 0.75
N LEU A 42 -4.63 -11.36 -0.04
CA LEU A 42 -4.68 -9.91 0.11
C LEU A 42 -6.11 -9.39 -0.08
N ALA A 43 -6.81 -9.82 -1.12
CA ALA A 43 -8.19 -9.42 -1.38
C ALA A 43 -9.13 -9.81 -0.23
N ALA A 44 -8.95 -10.99 0.35
CA ALA A 44 -9.72 -11.45 1.51
C ALA A 44 -9.42 -10.65 2.79
N ALA A 45 -8.21 -10.09 2.93
CA ALA A 45 -7.82 -9.30 4.09
C ALA A 45 -8.22 -7.82 3.98
N ILE A 46 -8.42 -7.26 2.78
CA ILE A 46 -8.82 -5.84 2.59
C ILE A 46 -10.01 -5.43 3.49
N PRO A 47 -11.11 -6.21 3.60
CA PRO A 47 -12.23 -5.86 4.48
C PRO A 47 -11.85 -5.63 5.95
N GLU A 48 -10.82 -6.31 6.45
CA GLU A 48 -10.33 -6.12 7.83
C GLU A 48 -9.65 -4.76 8.03
N PHE A 49 -9.16 -4.15 6.95
CA PHE A 49 -8.47 -2.86 6.96
C PHE A 49 -9.38 -1.67 6.66
N VAL A 50 -10.63 -1.87 6.20
CA VAL A 50 -11.54 -0.79 5.78
C VAL A 50 -11.84 0.23 6.90
N GLY A 51 -11.72 -0.18 8.17
CA GLY A 51 -11.91 0.70 9.33
C GLY A 51 -10.63 1.34 9.86
N GLU A 52 -9.47 0.97 9.34
CA GLU A 52 -8.16 1.44 9.80
C GLU A 52 -7.63 2.57 8.91
N ASP A 53 -6.83 3.46 9.48
CA ASP A 53 -6.15 4.52 8.71
C ASP A 53 -4.90 3.94 8.02
N VAL A 54 -5.12 3.17 6.95
CA VAL A 54 -4.08 2.45 6.20
C VAL A 54 -4.30 2.58 4.70
N GLN A 55 -3.20 2.60 3.96
CA GLN A 55 -3.18 2.63 2.49
C GLN A 55 -2.66 1.31 1.94
N ILE A 56 -3.28 0.81 0.87
CA ILE A 56 -2.86 -0.40 0.17
C ILE A 56 -2.62 -0.05 -1.30
N VAL A 57 -1.44 -0.42 -1.81
CA VAL A 57 -1.07 -0.23 -3.22
C VAL A 57 -0.76 -1.61 -3.81
N VAL A 58 -1.38 -1.92 -4.95
CA VAL A 58 -1.16 -3.16 -5.72
C VAL A 58 -0.57 -2.76 -7.07
N LEU A 59 0.67 -3.19 -7.34
CA LEU A 59 1.45 -2.86 -8.55
C LEU A 59 1.78 -4.10 -9.38
#